data_AF-A0A9Y1GBA0-F1
#
_entry.id   AF-A0A9Y1GBA0-F1
#
_cell.length_a   1.000
_cell.length_b   1.000
_cell.length_c   1.000
_cell.angle_alpha   90.00
_cell.angle_beta   90.00
_cell.angle_gamma   90.00
#
_symmetry.space_group_name_H-M   'P 1'
#
loop_
_entity.id
_entity.type
_entity.pdbx_description
1 polymer ?
#
loop_
_entity_poly.entity_id
_entity_poly.type
_entity_poly.pdbx_seq_one_letter_code
_entity_poly.pdbx_strand_id
1 'polypeptide(L)'
;MSDFRADRRAATAVLLLFLRACGRPLDRFTTLPKNLLHYVGDALGTHAPSIASLRSLYARRQTLYEHQLWLKGYLGLKDVDQTASDRLVVYLSAQANEVNSLDELVGTANHWLYEQKLLIPGDR
;
A
#
# COMPACT_ATOMS: atom_id res chain seq x y z
N MET A 1 1.49 -12.04 -27.98
CA MET A 1 0.29 -11.38 -27.41
C MET A 1 -0.11 -11.93 -26.01
N SER A 2 0.66 -12.85 -25.43
CA SER A 2 0.41 -13.49 -24.13
C SER A 2 1.05 -12.76 -22.93
N ASP A 3 2.22 -12.12 -23.11
CA ASP A 3 2.97 -11.50 -22.00
C ASP A 3 2.28 -10.28 -21.39
N PHE A 4 1.54 -9.50 -22.19
CA PHE A 4 0.87 -8.29 -21.70
C PHE A 4 -0.19 -8.55 -20.61
N ARG A 5 -0.79 -9.75 -20.59
CA ARG A 5 -1.72 -10.15 -19.52
C ARG A 5 -0.98 -10.60 -18.26
N ALA A 6 0.16 -11.27 -18.41
CA ALA A 6 1.02 -11.67 -17.31
C ALA A 6 1.64 -10.45 -16.60
N ASP A 7 2.11 -9.47 -17.36
CA ASP A 7 2.69 -8.23 -16.84
C ASP A 7 1.71 -7.43 -15.99
N ARG A 8 0.44 -7.37 -16.41
CA ARG A 8 -0.62 -6.72 -15.61
C ARG A 8 -0.88 -7.46 -14.29
N ARG A 9 -0.86 -8.79 -14.29
CA ARG A 9 -1.03 -9.60 -13.07
C ARG A 9 0.15 -9.41 -12.13
N ALA A 10 1.37 -9.43 -12.63
CA ALA A 10 2.58 -9.15 -11.86
C ALA A 10 2.56 -7.73 -11.27
N ALA A 11 2.19 -6.74 -12.07
CA ALA A 11 2.09 -5.36 -11.62
C ALA A 11 1.01 -5.15 -10.55
N THR A 12 -0.16 -5.78 -10.69
CA THR A 12 -1.22 -5.73 -9.67
C THR A 12 -0.80 -6.50 -8.40
N ALA A 13 -0.07 -7.61 -8.53
CA ALA A 13 0.47 -8.35 -7.39
C ALA A 13 1.50 -7.54 -6.59
N VAL A 14 2.36 -6.78 -7.28
CA VAL A 14 3.28 -5.81 -6.63
C VAL A 14 2.49 -4.77 -5.83
N LEU A 15 1.46 -4.16 -6.43
CA LEU A 15 0.62 -3.18 -5.73
C LEU A 15 -0.12 -3.80 -4.54
N LEU A 16 -0.65 -5.01 -4.69
CA LEU A 16 -1.34 -5.76 -3.63
C LEU A 16 -0.41 -6.01 -2.44
N LEU A 17 0.79 -6.55 -2.70
CA LEU A 17 1.75 -6.85 -1.64
C LEU A 17 2.20 -5.58 -0.93
N PHE A 18 2.49 -4.51 -1.67
CA PHE A 18 2.88 -3.24 -1.07
C PHE A 18 1.76 -2.67 -0.19
N LEU A 19 0.53 -2.61 -0.71
CA LEU A 19 -0.61 -2.07 0.03
C LEU A 19 -0.91 -2.90 1.29
N ARG A 20 -0.83 -4.24 1.20
CA ARG A 20 -1.03 -5.14 2.34
C ARG A 20 0.08 -5.04 3.39
N ALA A 21 1.33 -4.85 2.96
CA ALA A 21 2.47 -4.78 3.87
C ALA A 21 2.59 -3.41 4.55
N CYS A 22 2.31 -2.33 3.82
CA CYS A 22 2.54 -0.98 4.29
C CYS A 22 1.27 -0.24 4.73
N GLY A 23 0.07 -0.77 4.45
CA GLY A 23 -1.21 -0.11 4.78
C GLY A 23 -1.49 1.19 4.01
N ARG A 24 -0.59 1.60 3.11
CA ARG A 24 -0.62 2.85 2.33
C ARG A 24 -0.47 2.59 0.83
N PRO A 25 -1.04 3.45 -0.02
CA PRO A 25 -0.85 3.34 -1.46
C PRO A 25 0.62 3.56 -1.84
N LEU A 26 1.05 2.93 -2.93
CA LEU A 26 2.35 3.20 -3.52
C LEU A 26 2.27 4.51 -4.32
N ASP A 27 2.89 5.59 -3.82
CA ASP A 27 2.82 6.92 -4.46
C ASP A 27 3.65 7.02 -5.74
N ARG A 28 4.84 6.40 -5.76
CA ARG A 28 5.68 6.32 -6.96
C ARG A 28 6.44 5.00 -7.05
N PHE A 29 6.61 4.53 -8.28
CA PHE A 29 7.54 3.44 -8.61
C PHE A 29 8.98 3.97 -8.71
N THR A 30 9.50 4.53 -7.61
CA THR A 30 10.88 5.03 -7.54
C THR A 30 11.83 3.97 -7.00
N THR A 31 11.47 3.33 -5.89
CA THR A 31 12.25 2.29 -5.25
C THR A 31 11.35 1.16 -4.77
N LEU A 32 11.61 -0.06 -5.26
CA LEU A 32 11.00 -1.29 -4.75
C LEU A 32 12.11 -2.28 -4.43
N PRO A 33 12.03 -3.01 -3.30
CA PRO A 33 13.00 -4.05 -2.98
C PRO A 33 13.05 -5.11 -4.09
N LYS A 34 14.24 -5.46 -4.59
CA LYS A 34 14.41 -6.45 -5.67
C LYS A 34 13.82 -7.83 -5.32
N ASN A 35 13.97 -8.24 -4.06
CA ASN A 35 13.40 -9.48 -3.53
C ASN A 35 11.87 -9.51 -3.63
N LEU A 36 11.18 -8.37 -3.48
CA LEU A 36 9.74 -8.29 -3.68
C LEU A 36 9.36 -8.56 -5.14
N LEU A 37 10.10 -7.98 -6.09
CA LEU A 37 9.86 -8.18 -7.52
C LEU A 37 10.11 -9.64 -7.92
N HIS A 38 11.20 -10.25 -7.42
CA HIS A 38 11.48 -11.67 -7.62
C HIS A 38 10.38 -12.56 -7.04
N TYR A 39 9.98 -12.31 -5.80
CA TYR A 39 8.91 -13.05 -5.15
C TYR A 39 7.61 -13.03 -5.96
N VAL A 40 7.25 -11.88 -6.54
CA VAL A 40 6.07 -11.77 -7.41
C VAL A 40 6.22 -12.59 -8.69
N GLY A 41 7.39 -12.55 -9.32
CA GLY A 41 7.68 -13.37 -10.51
C GLY A 41 7.52 -14.86 -10.19
N ASP A 42 8.20 -15.32 -9.14
CA ASP A 42 8.16 -16.71 -8.70
C ASP A 42 6.75 -17.17 -8.35
N ALA A 43 6.00 -16.36 -7.58
CA ALA A 43 4.63 -16.68 -7.16
C ALA A 43 3.64 -16.77 -8.33
N LEU A 44 3.92 -16.09 -9.45
CA LEU A 44 3.07 -16.10 -10.64
C LEU A 44 3.58 -17.05 -11.73
N GLY A 45 4.74 -17.69 -11.54
CA GLY A 45 5.39 -18.48 -12.58
C GLY A 45 5.83 -17.64 -13.78
N THR A 46 6.17 -16.37 -13.56
CA THR A 46 6.57 -15.40 -14.60
C THR A 46 7.95 -14.82 -14.29
N HIS A 47 8.55 -14.13 -15.26
CA HIS A 47 9.70 -13.31 -14.96
C HIS A 47 9.34 -12.18 -13.98
N ALA A 48 10.30 -11.82 -13.14
CA ALA A 48 10.13 -10.72 -12.21
C ALA A 48 9.88 -9.40 -12.96
N PRO A 49 8.84 -8.62 -12.60
CA PRO A 49 8.62 -7.31 -13.20
C PRO A 49 9.79 -6.38 -12.87
N SER A 50 10.15 -5.51 -13.82
CA SER A 50 11.14 -4.46 -13.57
C SER A 50 10.46 -3.16 -13.14
N ILE A 51 11.18 -2.30 -12.42
CA ILE A 51 10.66 -0.95 -12.08
C ILE A 51 10.33 -0.16 -13.37
N ALA A 52 11.12 -0.33 -14.43
CA ALA A 52 10.88 0.32 -15.72
C ALA A 52 9.56 -0.15 -16.37
N SER A 53 9.28 -1.46 -16.36
CA SER A 53 8.03 -1.98 -16.91
C SER A 53 6.82 -1.57 -16.09
N LEU A 54 6.93 -1.54 -14.75
CA LEU A 54 5.88 -1.00 -13.87
C LEU A 54 5.61 0.49 -14.16
N ARG A 55 6.66 1.31 -14.29
CA ARG A 55 6.54 2.73 -14.64
C ARG A 55 5.88 2.93 -16.01
N SER A 56 6.22 2.10 -16.99
CA SER A 56 5.61 2.16 -18.32
C SER A 56 4.12 1.81 -18.27
N LEU A 57 3.76 0.73 -17.57
CA LEU A 57 2.37 0.29 -17.42
C LEU A 57 1.51 1.35 -16.73
N TYR A 58 2.04 1.96 -15.67
CA TYR A 58 1.33 2.96 -14.86
C TYR A 58 1.60 4.41 -15.27
N ALA A 59 2.16 4.64 -16.46
CA ALA A 59 2.29 5.98 -17.02
C ALA A 59 0.92 6.66 -17.18
N ARG A 60 -0.13 5.87 -17.44
CA ARG A 60 -1.52 6.33 -17.38
C ARG A 60 -2.03 6.30 -15.94
N ARG A 61 -2.20 7.49 -15.33
CA ARG A 61 -2.71 7.64 -13.96
C ARG A 61 -4.03 6.92 -13.72
N GLN A 62 -4.92 6.88 -14.72
CA GLN A 62 -6.20 6.18 -14.62
C GLN A 62 -6.03 4.68 -14.31
N THR A 63 -5.11 3.99 -14.99
CA THR A 63 -4.87 2.55 -14.76
C THR A 63 -4.34 2.29 -13.36
N LEU A 64 -3.43 3.14 -12.87
CA LEU A 64 -2.94 3.04 -11.49
C LEU A 64 -4.07 3.24 -10.48
N TYR A 65 -4.88 4.27 -10.68
CA TYR A 65 -6.01 4.58 -9.81
C TYR A 65 -7.04 3.45 -9.76
N GLU A 66 -7.45 2.93 -10.93
CA GLU A 66 -8.40 1.81 -11.02
C GLU A 66 -7.89 0.57 -10.28
N HIS A 67 -6.61 0.22 -10.44
CA HIS A 67 -6.02 -0.91 -9.74
C HIS A 67 -5.93 -0.67 -8.23
N GLN A 68 -5.54 0.54 -7.79
CA GLN A 68 -5.50 0.89 -6.38
C GLN A 68 -6.90 0.83 -5.75
N LEU A 69 -7.91 1.36 -6.44
CA LEU A 69 -9.30 1.33 -5.97
C LEU A 69 -9.82 -0.10 -5.84
N TRP A 70 -9.58 -0.94 -6.85
CA TRP A 70 -9.95 -2.35 -6.79
C TRP A 70 -9.26 -3.07 -5.62
N LEU A 71 -7.96 -2.84 -5.42
CA LEU A 71 -7.18 -3.44 -4.33
C LEU A 71 -7.63 -2.99 -2.94
N LYS A 72 -7.97 -1.70 -2.78
CA LYS A 72 -8.57 -1.20 -1.53
C LYS A 72 -9.84 -1.99 -1.21
N GLY A 73 -10.73 -2.15 -2.18
CA GLY A 73 -11.95 -2.95 -2.04
C GLY A 73 -11.68 -4.42 -1.73
N TYR A 74 -10.73 -5.04 -2.44
CA TYR A 74 -10.33 -6.44 -2.24
C TYR A 74 -9.77 -6.69 -0.83
N LEU A 75 -8.97 -5.76 -0.29
CA LEU A 75 -8.39 -5.86 1.06
C LEU A 75 -9.36 -5.42 2.16
N GLY A 76 -10.52 -4.85 1.80
CA GLY A 76 -11.47 -4.27 2.74
C GLY A 76 -10.95 -3.02 3.44
N LEU A 77 -10.00 -2.30 2.80
CA LEU A 77 -9.45 -1.05 3.32
C LEU A 77 -10.44 0.10 3.08
N LYS A 78 -10.56 0.97 4.09
CA LYS A 78 -11.41 2.15 4.04
C LYS A 78 -10.56 3.41 4.19
N ASP A 79 -10.99 4.51 3.58
CA ASP A 79 -10.39 5.80 3.85
C ASP A 79 -10.77 6.26 5.28
N VAL A 80 -9.93 7.11 5.88
CA VAL A 80 -10.19 7.66 7.21
C VAL A 80 -11.30 8.71 7.10
N ASP A 81 -12.46 8.41 7.68
CA ASP A 81 -13.56 9.35 7.85
C ASP A 81 -13.48 10.11 9.19
N GLN A 82 -14.39 11.06 9.42
CA GLN A 82 -14.40 11.84 10.66
C GLN A 82 -14.53 10.96 11.90
N THR A 83 -15.42 9.96 11.87
CA THR A 83 -15.63 9.05 13.00
C THR A 83 -14.36 8.26 13.34
N ALA A 84 -13.65 7.78 12.31
CA ALA A 84 -12.37 7.09 12.46
C ALA A 84 -11.29 8.04 13.01
N SER A 85 -11.26 9.29 12.53
CA SER A 85 -10.37 10.33 13.05
C SER A 85 -10.62 10.59 14.54
N ASP A 86 -11.88 10.72 14.96
CA ASP A 86 -12.23 10.95 16.36
C ASP A 86 -11.78 9.78 17.25
N ARG A 87 -12.00 8.53 16.79
CA ARG A 87 -11.51 7.33 17.49
C ARG A 87 -9.99 7.28 17.58
N LEU A 88 -9.29 7.68 16.51
CA LEU A 88 -7.82 7.74 16.51
C LEU A 88 -7.31 8.77 17.53
N VAL A 89 -7.94 9.95 17.61
CA VAL A 89 -7.58 10.98 18.61
C VAL A 89 -7.77 10.46 20.03
N VAL A 90 -8.88 9.77 20.32
CA VAL A 90 -9.12 9.15 21.64
C VAL A 90 -8.03 8.11 21.95
N TYR A 91 -7.71 7.25 20.99
CA TYR A 91 -6.67 6.22 21.14
C TYR A 91 -5.29 6.85 21.41
N LEU A 92 -4.87 7.81 20.59
CA LEU A 92 -3.57 8.48 20.74
C LEU A 92 -3.47 9.29 22.04
N SER A 93 -4.56 9.94 22.46
CA SER A 93 -4.60 10.66 23.73
C SER A 93 -4.35 9.73 24.94
N ALA A 94 -4.86 8.49 24.87
CA ALA A 94 -4.60 7.50 25.92
C ALA A 94 -3.15 6.99 25.91
N GLN A 95 -2.53 6.91 24.73
CA GLN A 95 -1.15 6.44 24.55
C GLN A 95 -0.09 7.53 24.79
N ALA A 96 -0.47 8.81 24.73
CA ALA A 96 0.44 9.94 24.85
C ALA A 96 1.22 10.00 26.18
N ASN A 97 0.73 9.33 27.24
CA ASN A 97 1.44 9.24 28.52
C ASN A 97 2.46 8.10 28.58
N GLU A 98 2.46 7.19 27.60
CA GLU A 98 3.29 5.98 27.57
C GLU A 98 4.46 6.07 26.57
N VAL A 99 4.35 6.95 25.57
CA VAL A 99 5.36 7.15 24.52
C VAL A 99 6.30 8.30 24.85
N ASN A 100 7.56 8.16 24.47
CA ASN A 100 8.63 9.12 24.79
C ASN A 100 8.97 10.07 23.65
N SER A 101 8.37 9.86 22.47
CA SER A 101 8.65 10.66 21.28
C SER A 101 7.44 10.76 20.35
N LEU A 102 7.47 11.78 19.48
CA LEU A 102 6.50 11.93 18.41
C LEU A 102 6.57 10.75 17.42
N ASP A 103 7.76 10.24 17.14
CA ASP A 103 7.95 9.12 16.22
C ASP A 103 7.31 7.82 16.74
N GLU A 104 7.39 7.56 18.05
CA GLU A 104 6.68 6.45 18.69
C GLU A 104 5.15 6.63 18.60
N LEU A 105 4.65 7.86 18.77
CA LEU A 105 3.22 8.16 18.63
C LEU A 105 2.72 7.98 17.19
N VAL A 106 3.53 8.37 16.20
CA VAL A 106 3.24 8.14 14.77
C VAL A 106 3.27 6.64 14.44
N GLY A 107 4.24 5.90 14.97
CA GLY A 107 4.28 4.43 14.83
C GLY A 107 3.03 3.77 15.40
N THR A 108 2.60 4.22 16.58
CA THR A 108 1.37 3.77 17.25
C THR A 108 0.11 4.09 16.43
N ALA A 109 0.03 5.29 15.85
CA ALA A 109 -1.06 5.67 14.95
C ALA A 109 -1.13 4.78 13.70
N ASN A 110 0.02 4.55 13.05
CA ASN A 110 0.10 3.71 11.86
C ASN A 110 -0.31 2.26 12.14
N HIS A 111 0.13 1.72 13.27
CA HIS A 111 -0.26 0.38 13.68
C HIS A 111 -1.77 0.27 13.95
N TRP A 112 -2.35 1.25 14.66
CA TRP A 112 -3.79 1.28 14.91
C TRP A 112 -4.60 1.39 13.62
N LEU A 113 -4.21 2.28 12.69
CA LEU A 113 -4.86 2.41 11.39
C LEU A 113 -4.84 1.10 10.61
N TYR A 114 -3.69 0.41 10.61
CA TYR A 114 -3.53 -0.89 10.00
C TYR A 114 -4.50 -1.94 10.56
N GLU A 115 -4.56 -2.07 11.89
CA GLU A 115 -5.47 -2.99 12.59
C GLU A 115 -6.95 -2.69 12.28
N GLN A 116 -7.30 -1.41 12.16
CA GLN A 116 -8.67 -0.98 11.83
C GLN A 116 -9.01 -1.11 10.34
N LYS A 117 -8.10 -1.62 9.50
CA LYS A 117 -8.23 -1.64 8.03
C LYS A 117 -8.51 -0.25 7.44
N LEU A 118 -7.89 0.76 8.04
CA LEU A 118 -7.94 2.13 7.55
C LEU A 118 -6.68 2.43 6.74
N LEU A 119 -6.85 3.14 5.64
CA LEU A 119 -5.75 3.54 4.78
C LEU A 119 -4.82 4.47 5.56
N ILE A 120 -3.55 4.09 5.67
CA ILE A 120 -2.52 4.97 6.23
C ILE A 120 -2.27 6.08 5.21
N PRO A 121 -2.43 7.36 5.59
CA PRO A 121 -2.15 8.48 4.69
C PRO A 121 -0.70 8.44 4.21
N GLY A 122 -0.47 8.75 2.93
CA GLY A 122 0.88 9.00 2.42
C GLY A 122 1.45 10.30 2.98
N ASP A 123 2.77 10.43 2.98
CA ASP A 123 3.45 11.69 3.31
C ASP A 123 3.02 12.74 2.27
N ARG A 124 2.33 13.80 2.72
CA ARG A 124 1.86 14.89 1.86
C ARG A 124 2.98 15.84 1.49
#